data_AF-A0A1Q7EJW9-F1
#
_entry.id   AF-A0A1Q7EJW9-F1
#
_cell.length_a   1.000
_cell.length_b   1.000
_cell.length_c   1.000
_cell.angle_alpha   90.00
_cell.angle_beta   90.00
_cell.angle_gamma   90.00
#
_symmetry.space_group_name_H-M   'P 1'
#
loop_
_entity.id
_entity.type
_entity.pdbx_description
1 polymer ?
#
loop_
_entity_poly.entity_id
_entity_poly.type
_entity_poly.pdbx_seq_one_letter_code
_entity_poly.pdbx_strand_id
1 'polypeptide(L)'
;MIEAPSLSEDPSAVPLQVSVNHPMEPDHFIRSIEIRLDNDPVPYKGTFVFTPANGQAAIAFHMRSGAGGLLKATAECSRHGRFTSTKEIRVAEGGCAGPPDTTRDRLGNPRIRLPESIRAGAIVQVRAKVNHNSYTGLILKNGTYVREAPEFYVKQMLVFLDDHKISEFQMTSAVSANPLIRFPVKAARSGTLRVVFVNPGDVAARACQPAGN
;
A
#
# COMPACT_ATOMS: atom_id res chain seq x y z
N MET A 1 0.25 -12.22 9.47
CA MET A 1 1.65 -11.91 9.82
C MET A 1 1.92 -10.44 9.53
N ILE A 2 2.64 -9.77 10.42
CA ILE A 2 3.08 -8.38 10.27
C ILE A 2 4.61 -8.35 10.34
N GLU A 3 5.22 -7.99 9.22
CA GLU A 3 6.66 -7.78 9.07
C GLU A 3 6.93 -6.29 8.99
N ALA A 4 7.60 -5.78 10.02
CA ALA A 4 8.05 -4.40 10.15
C ALA A 4 9.23 -4.41 11.15
N PRO A 5 10.14 -3.44 11.11
CA PRO A 5 11.20 -3.34 12.11
C PRO A 5 10.62 -2.98 13.48
N SER A 6 11.29 -3.39 14.57
CA SER A 6 10.93 -2.97 15.93
C SER A 6 11.36 -1.53 16.23
N LEU A 7 12.38 -1.04 15.52
CA LEU A 7 12.85 0.35 15.50
C LEU A 7 13.18 0.75 14.06
N SER A 8 12.69 1.91 13.61
CA SER A 8 13.05 2.50 12.32
C SER A 8 13.74 3.84 12.48
N GLU A 9 14.97 3.93 11.96
CA GLU A 9 15.76 5.17 11.93
C GLU A 9 15.26 6.16 10.86
N ASP A 10 14.61 5.67 9.81
CA ASP A 10 13.95 6.50 8.79
C ASP A 10 12.43 6.45 8.97
N PRO A 11 11.86 7.39 9.75
CA PRO A 11 10.43 7.41 10.04
C PRO A 11 9.60 7.85 8.82
N SER A 12 10.23 8.36 7.77
CA SER A 12 9.58 8.78 6.53
C SER A 12 9.32 7.63 5.56
N ALA A 13 9.96 6.47 5.77
CA ALA A 13 9.90 5.32 4.88
C ALA A 13 10.04 3.97 5.62
N VAL A 14 9.27 3.77 6.68
CA VAL A 14 9.25 2.53 7.47
C VAL A 14 8.76 1.35 6.60
N PRO A 15 9.55 0.29 6.40
CA PRO A 15 9.12 -0.85 5.60
C PRO A 15 8.05 -1.66 6.34
N LEU A 16 6.96 -1.95 5.65
CA LEU A 16 5.85 -2.75 6.16
C LEU A 16 5.44 -3.80 5.13
N GLN A 17 5.25 -5.04 5.61
CA GLN A 17 4.60 -6.12 4.90
C GLN A 17 3.55 -6.77 5.80
N VAL A 18 2.36 -6.96 5.26
CA VAL A 18 1.27 -7.67 5.92
C VAL A 18 0.79 -8.76 4.99
N SER A 19 0.65 -9.97 5.54
CA SER A 19 0.13 -11.12 4.81
C SER A 19 -0.80 -11.97 5.68
N VAL A 20 -1.75 -12.63 5.04
CA VAL A 20 -2.65 -13.57 5.71
C VAL A 20 -2.47 -14.94 5.07
N ASN A 21 -2.13 -15.93 5.89
CA ASN A 21 -2.12 -17.32 5.45
C ASN A 21 -3.56 -17.84 5.45
N HIS A 22 -4.24 -17.72 4.32
CA HIS A 22 -5.65 -18.06 4.17
C HIS A 22 -5.94 -18.41 2.71
N PRO A 23 -6.89 -19.32 2.42
CA PRO A 23 -7.35 -19.60 1.05
C PRO A 23 -7.76 -18.32 0.32
N MET A 24 -7.62 -18.31 -1.01
CA MET A 24 -8.08 -17.22 -1.88
C MET A 24 -8.96 -17.80 -2.99
N GLU A 25 -9.99 -18.56 -2.57
CA GLU A 25 -10.93 -19.23 -3.47
C GLU A 25 -12.19 -18.37 -3.69
N PRO A 26 -12.94 -18.55 -4.80
CA PRO A 26 -14.10 -17.71 -5.15
C PRO A 26 -15.11 -17.46 -4.03
N ASP A 27 -15.32 -18.47 -3.19
CA ASP A 27 -16.31 -18.49 -2.13
C ASP A 27 -15.68 -18.33 -0.73
N HIS A 28 -14.35 -18.41 -0.60
CA HIS A 28 -13.61 -18.37 0.64
C HIS A 28 -12.25 -17.68 0.47
N PHE A 29 -12.22 -16.37 0.76
CA PHE A 29 -11.03 -15.54 0.58
C PHE A 29 -10.98 -14.39 1.59
N ILE A 30 -9.82 -13.75 1.70
CA ILE A 30 -9.68 -12.48 2.42
C ILE A 30 -10.10 -11.35 1.49
N ARG A 31 -11.16 -10.63 1.87
CA ARG A 31 -11.69 -9.48 1.13
C ARG A 31 -10.80 -8.26 1.27
N SER A 32 -10.34 -7.99 2.49
CA SER A 32 -9.59 -6.77 2.77
C SER A 32 -8.55 -6.96 3.88
N ILE A 33 -7.54 -6.10 3.86
CA ILE A 33 -6.65 -5.84 5.00
C ILE A 33 -6.72 -4.33 5.27
N GLU A 34 -7.13 -3.94 6.46
CA GLU A 34 -7.07 -2.57 6.97
C GLU A 34 -5.86 -2.44 7.89
N ILE A 35 -5.07 -1.38 7.71
CA ILE A 35 -3.87 -1.13 8.52
C ILE A 35 -4.00 0.21 9.24
N ARG A 36 -3.80 0.17 10.56
CA ARG A 36 -3.82 1.34 11.44
C ARG A 36 -2.61 1.32 12.37
N LEU A 37 -1.99 2.47 12.60
CA LEU A 37 -0.96 2.67 13.62
C LEU A 37 -1.53 3.59 14.70
N ASP A 38 -1.80 3.05 15.87
CA ASP A 38 -2.38 3.84 16.95
C ASP A 38 -1.40 4.92 17.43
N ASN A 39 -1.94 6.09 17.76
CA ASN A 39 -1.22 7.29 18.21
C ASN A 39 -0.30 7.95 17.17
N ASP A 40 -0.25 7.43 15.95
CA ASP A 40 0.46 8.11 14.86
C ASP A 40 -0.30 9.36 14.40
N PRO A 41 0.37 10.43 13.93
CA PRO A 41 -0.29 11.62 13.41
C PRO A 41 -1.19 11.34 12.20
N VAL A 42 -0.90 10.28 11.45
CA VAL A 42 -1.77 9.74 10.39
C VAL A 42 -2.08 8.28 10.72
N PRO A 43 -3.07 7.99 11.58
CA PRO A 43 -3.29 6.65 12.10
C PRO A 43 -3.63 5.63 11.02
N TYR A 44 -4.47 5.99 10.05
CA TYR A 44 -4.88 5.11 8.97
C TYR A 44 -3.76 5.00 7.94
N LYS A 45 -3.25 3.78 7.71
CA LYS A 45 -2.16 3.50 6.77
C LYS A 45 -2.65 2.99 5.41
N GLY A 46 -3.90 2.53 5.36
CA GLY A 46 -4.58 2.16 4.13
C GLY A 46 -5.52 0.98 4.30
N THR A 47 -6.37 0.78 3.29
CA THR A 47 -7.27 -0.36 3.15
C THR A 47 -7.01 -1.02 1.82
N PHE A 48 -6.70 -2.31 1.85
CA PHE A 48 -6.26 -3.07 0.68
C PHE A 48 -7.30 -4.14 0.39
N VAL A 49 -8.03 -3.98 -0.71
CA VAL A 49 -9.08 -4.91 -1.15
C VAL A 49 -8.51 -5.89 -2.16
N PHE A 50 -8.79 -7.17 -1.94
CA PHE A 50 -8.30 -8.30 -2.73
C PHE A 50 -9.45 -9.09 -3.34
N THR A 51 -9.12 -9.90 -4.32
CA THR A 51 -10.00 -10.92 -4.91
C THR A 51 -9.26 -12.26 -4.98
N PRO A 52 -9.95 -13.39 -5.24
CA PRO A 52 -9.31 -14.67 -5.51
C PRO A 52 -8.18 -14.63 -6.55
N ALA A 53 -8.26 -13.70 -7.51
CA ALA A 53 -7.24 -13.51 -8.55
C ALA A 53 -5.87 -13.06 -7.99
N ASN A 54 -5.80 -12.59 -6.74
CA ASN A 54 -4.53 -12.32 -6.07
C ASN A 54 -3.77 -13.60 -5.69
N GLY A 55 -4.47 -14.72 -5.45
CA GLY A 55 -3.89 -15.99 -4.98
C GLY A 55 -3.39 -15.98 -3.53
N GLN A 56 -3.01 -14.82 -3.00
CA GLN A 56 -2.67 -14.59 -1.60
C GLN A 56 -3.12 -13.18 -1.19
N ALA A 57 -3.61 -13.00 0.03
CA ALA A 57 -3.83 -11.67 0.58
C ALA A 57 -2.55 -11.17 1.24
N ALA A 58 -1.79 -10.34 0.51
CA ALA A 58 -0.56 -9.73 1.00
C ALA A 58 -0.32 -8.37 0.36
N ILE A 59 0.29 -7.47 1.13
CA ILE A 59 0.67 -6.13 0.70
C ILE A 59 2.00 -5.75 1.36
N ALA A 60 2.88 -5.11 0.61
CA ALA A 60 4.05 -4.45 1.18
C ALA A 60 4.29 -3.07 0.56
N PHE A 61 4.63 -2.12 1.41
CA PHE A 61 4.89 -0.73 1.05
C PHE A 61 5.74 -0.06 2.15
N HIS A 62 6.22 1.16 1.88
CA HIS A 62 6.85 1.97 2.91
C HIS A 62 5.83 2.97 3.46
N MET A 63 5.70 3.04 4.77
CA MET A 63 4.81 3.99 5.44
C MET A 63 5.61 5.09 6.17
N ARG A 64 5.04 6.28 6.21
CA ARG A 64 5.41 7.34 7.14
C ARG A 64 4.83 7.04 8.52
N SER A 65 5.64 7.29 9.54
CA SER A 65 5.26 7.17 10.94
C SER A 65 5.91 8.31 11.71
N GLY A 66 5.12 9.15 12.37
CA GLY A 66 5.61 10.30 13.12
C GLY A 66 5.99 9.96 14.56
N ALA A 67 5.32 8.98 15.15
CA ALA A 67 5.47 8.64 16.57
C ALA A 67 5.61 7.14 16.86
N GLY A 68 5.38 6.28 15.85
CA GLY A 68 5.33 4.84 16.07
C GLY A 68 4.06 4.47 16.83
N GLY A 69 4.10 3.35 17.54
CA GLY A 69 2.99 2.87 18.36
C GLY A 69 2.60 1.43 18.04
N LEU A 70 1.34 1.10 18.33
CA LEU A 70 0.79 -0.23 18.10
C LEU A 70 0.20 -0.31 16.69
N LEU A 71 0.90 -0.98 15.79
CA LEU A 71 0.38 -1.29 14.47
C LEU A 71 -0.66 -2.39 14.59
N LYS A 72 -1.84 -2.18 14.02
CA LYS A 72 -2.95 -3.12 13.92
C LYS A 72 -3.21 -3.40 12.45
N ALA A 73 -3.20 -4.68 12.08
CA ALA A 73 -3.64 -5.13 10.77
C ALA A 73 -4.88 -6.02 10.96
N THR A 74 -6.01 -5.58 10.41
CA THR A 74 -7.28 -6.29 10.49
C THR A 74 -7.66 -6.83 9.13
N ALA A 75 -7.70 -8.15 9.01
CA ALA A 75 -8.14 -8.85 7.81
C ALA A 75 -9.62 -9.21 7.90
N GLU A 76 -10.38 -9.02 6.82
CA GLU A 76 -11.77 -9.44 6.71
C GLU A 76 -11.88 -10.66 5.77
N CYS A 77 -12.39 -11.77 6.29
CA CYS A 77 -12.67 -12.98 5.54
C CYS A 77 -14.09 -12.97 4.99
N SER A 78 -14.29 -13.50 3.78
CA SER A 78 -15.59 -13.60 3.12
C SER A 78 -16.61 -14.47 3.86
N ARG A 79 -16.16 -15.32 4.80
CA ARG A 79 -16.99 -16.27 5.56
C ARG A 79 -16.91 -16.11 7.07
N HIS A 80 -15.70 -15.86 7.58
CA HIS A 80 -15.39 -16.07 8.99
C HIS A 80 -15.27 -14.77 9.81
N GLY A 81 -15.58 -13.61 9.22
CA GLY A 81 -15.52 -12.32 9.90
C GLY A 81 -14.11 -11.71 9.89
N ARG A 82 -13.77 -10.95 10.94
CA ARG A 82 -12.52 -10.16 11.00
C ARG A 82 -11.51 -10.77 11.97
N PHE A 83 -10.24 -10.74 11.57
CA PHE A 83 -9.10 -11.18 12.39
C PHE A 83 -8.11 -10.02 12.52
N THR A 84 -7.60 -9.77 13.72
CA THR A 84 -6.64 -8.68 13.95
C THR A 84 -5.33 -9.24 14.50
N SER A 85 -4.23 -8.75 13.96
CA SER A 85 -2.88 -8.94 14.49
C SER A 85 -2.28 -7.60 14.84
N THR A 86 -1.37 -7.57 15.81
CA THR A 86 -0.72 -6.35 16.27
C THR A 86 0.80 -6.47 16.28
N LYS A 87 1.49 -5.34 16.15
CA LYS A 87 2.95 -5.24 16.29
C LYS A 87 3.33 -3.86 16.81
N GLU A 88 4.16 -3.81 17.85
CA GLU A 88 4.75 -2.55 18.29
C GLU A 88 5.89 -2.13 17.35
N ILE A 89 5.90 -0.84 17.00
CA ILE A 89 6.90 -0.22 16.16
C ILE A 89 7.35 1.08 16.83
N ARG A 90 8.66 1.23 17.01
CA ARG A 90 9.27 2.50 17.40
C ARG A 90 9.91 3.15 16.19
N VAL A 91 9.93 4.47 16.16
CA VAL A 91 10.54 5.24 15.06
C VAL A 91 11.28 6.44 15.63
N ALA A 92 12.26 6.96 14.90
CA ALA A 92 12.76 8.30 15.16
C ALA A 92 11.63 9.33 14.95
N GLU A 93 11.67 10.45 15.66
CA GLU A 93 10.59 11.44 15.60
C GLU A 93 10.52 12.13 14.22
N GLY A 94 9.32 12.51 13.79
CA GLY A 94 9.14 13.47 12.70
C GLY A 94 8.91 12.90 11.30
N GLY A 95 8.77 11.59 11.11
CA GLY A 95 8.57 11.01 9.75
C GLY A 95 7.32 11.45 8.99
N CYS A 96 6.31 11.93 9.73
CA CYS A 96 5.10 12.54 9.19
C CYS A 96 5.19 14.06 9.08
N ALA A 97 6.26 14.71 9.55
CA ALA A 97 6.44 16.15 9.54
C ALA A 97 7.45 16.60 8.48
N GLY A 98 7.16 17.70 7.79
CA GLY A 98 8.12 18.36 6.92
C GLY A 98 7.47 19.35 5.96
N PRO A 99 8.14 20.46 5.63
CA PRO A 99 7.62 21.39 4.63
C PRO A 99 7.54 20.70 3.26
N PRO A 100 6.42 20.77 2.55
CA PRO A 100 6.31 20.17 1.24
C PRO A 100 7.14 20.94 0.20
N ASP A 101 7.98 20.22 -0.56
CA ASP A 101 8.55 20.76 -1.80
C ASP A 101 7.51 20.62 -2.92
N THR A 102 6.63 21.63 -3.05
CA THR A 102 5.51 21.59 -4.00
C THR A 102 5.94 21.73 -5.46
N THR A 103 7.20 22.08 -5.74
CA THR A 103 7.72 22.23 -7.12
C THR A 103 7.69 20.92 -7.91
N ARG A 104 7.54 19.79 -7.21
CA ARG A 104 7.54 18.44 -7.77
C ARG A 104 6.17 17.76 -7.72
N ASP A 105 5.11 18.52 -7.43
CA ASP A 105 3.77 17.98 -7.26
C ASP A 105 3.13 17.61 -8.59
N ARG A 106 3.34 16.34 -8.96
CA ARG A 106 2.77 15.72 -10.13
C ARG A 106 2.69 14.22 -9.95
N LEU A 107 1.76 13.60 -10.67
CA LEU A 107 1.72 12.16 -10.83
C LEU A 107 2.64 11.75 -11.98
N GLY A 108 3.77 11.12 -11.65
CA GLY A 108 4.70 10.61 -12.65
C GLY A 108 4.21 9.35 -13.37
N ASN A 109 4.99 8.88 -14.34
CA ASN A 109 4.69 7.66 -15.09
C ASN A 109 4.89 6.41 -14.20
N PRO A 110 3.85 5.58 -14.00
CA PRO A 110 3.98 4.34 -13.25
C PRO A 110 4.84 3.30 -13.97
N ARG A 111 5.38 2.35 -13.21
CA ARG A 111 6.09 1.18 -13.74
C ARG A 111 5.65 -0.07 -12.98
N ILE A 112 5.42 -1.14 -13.74
CA ILE A 112 5.18 -2.48 -13.20
C ILE A 112 6.45 -3.30 -13.40
N ARG A 113 6.73 -4.23 -12.49
CA ARG A 113 7.68 -5.32 -12.69
C ARG A 113 7.04 -6.62 -12.23
N LEU A 114 7.30 -7.66 -13.02
CA LEU A 114 6.95 -9.05 -12.80
C LEU A 114 8.24 -9.89 -12.91
N PRO A 115 8.25 -11.14 -12.41
CA PRO A 115 9.30 -12.10 -12.70
C PRO A 115 9.48 -12.32 -14.22
N GLU A 116 10.70 -12.61 -14.65
CA GLU A 116 11.02 -12.83 -16.08
C GLU A 116 10.35 -14.07 -16.67
N SER A 117 10.12 -15.10 -15.84
CA SER A 117 9.42 -16.32 -16.23
C SER A 117 8.29 -16.61 -15.25
N ILE A 118 7.10 -16.89 -15.78
CA ILE A 118 5.88 -17.10 -15.00
C ILE A 118 5.30 -18.46 -15.39
N ARG A 119 5.29 -19.41 -14.45
CA ARG A 119 4.59 -20.69 -14.63
C ARG A 119 3.08 -20.49 -14.49
N ALA A 120 2.31 -21.16 -15.34
CA ALA A 120 0.86 -21.18 -15.21
C ALA A 120 0.43 -21.64 -13.79
N GLY A 121 -0.52 -20.92 -13.19
CA GLY A 121 -1.02 -21.16 -11.84
C GLY A 121 -0.14 -20.63 -10.71
N ALA A 122 1.07 -20.13 -10.99
CA ALA A 122 1.94 -19.59 -9.96
C ALA A 122 1.39 -18.28 -9.36
N ILE A 123 1.67 -18.05 -8.08
CA ILE A 123 1.46 -16.75 -7.44
C ILE A 123 2.75 -15.94 -7.64
N VAL A 124 2.65 -14.83 -8.37
CA VAL A 124 3.79 -13.96 -8.68
C VAL A 124 3.71 -12.67 -7.88
N GLN A 125 4.86 -12.19 -7.42
CA GLN A 125 4.98 -10.90 -6.75
C GLN A 125 5.08 -9.79 -7.79
N VAL A 126 4.10 -8.90 -7.79
CA VAL A 126 4.08 -7.68 -8.60
C VAL A 126 4.77 -6.56 -7.84
N ARG A 127 5.56 -5.73 -8.54
CA ARG A 127 6.08 -4.47 -8.01
C ARG A 127 5.55 -3.32 -8.85
N ALA A 128 4.65 -2.51 -8.28
CA ALA A 128 4.14 -1.30 -8.92
C ALA A 128 4.73 -0.07 -8.25
N LYS A 129 5.35 0.83 -9.02
CA LYS A 129 5.89 2.08 -8.50
C LYS A 129 5.44 3.29 -9.29
N VAL A 130 5.38 4.44 -8.63
CA VAL A 130 5.11 5.72 -9.26
C VAL A 130 5.96 6.82 -8.60
N ASN A 131 6.50 7.73 -9.42
CA ASN A 131 7.16 8.93 -8.89
C ASN A 131 6.07 9.90 -8.43
N HIS A 132 6.04 10.20 -7.14
CA HIS A 132 5.05 11.07 -6.52
C HIS A 132 5.61 11.63 -5.22
N ASN A 133 5.44 12.92 -4.96
CA ASN A 133 6.04 13.59 -3.80
C ASN A 133 5.50 13.06 -2.46
N SER A 134 4.21 12.73 -2.41
CA SER A 134 3.47 12.16 -1.27
C SER A 134 3.87 12.72 0.11
N TYR A 135 3.12 13.71 0.58
CA TYR A 135 3.30 14.33 1.89
C TYR A 135 1.99 14.52 2.64
N THR A 136 2.10 14.62 3.95
CA THR A 136 1.00 14.78 4.92
C THR A 136 0.54 16.24 5.05
N GLY A 137 1.42 17.21 4.75
CA GLY A 137 1.20 18.62 5.05
C GLY A 137 1.28 18.94 6.54
N LEU A 138 1.70 17.97 7.37
CA LEU A 138 1.94 18.15 8.79
C LEU A 138 3.36 18.68 9.03
N ILE A 139 3.50 19.43 10.11
CA ILE A 139 4.78 19.79 10.70
C ILE A 139 4.72 19.52 12.20
N LEU A 140 5.89 19.37 12.82
CA LEU A 140 6.02 19.21 14.27
C LEU A 140 6.31 20.57 14.90
N LYS A 141 5.37 21.09 15.70
CA LYS A 141 5.51 22.34 16.47
C LYS A 141 5.33 22.06 17.95
N ASN A 142 6.37 22.33 18.76
CA ASN A 142 6.35 22.13 20.21
C ASN A 142 5.83 20.74 20.63
N GLY A 143 6.30 19.68 19.97
CA GLY A 143 5.90 18.29 20.25
C GLY A 143 4.50 17.90 19.74
N THR A 144 3.79 18.80 19.04
CA THR A 144 2.46 18.54 18.47
C THR A 144 2.50 18.60 16.95
N TYR A 145 1.83 17.65 16.30
CA TYR A 145 1.65 17.67 14.84
C TYR A 145 0.53 18.63 14.45
N VAL A 146 0.86 19.62 13.63
CA VAL A 146 -0.08 20.62 13.12
C VAL A 146 -0.07 20.59 11.59
N ARG A 147 -1.25 20.65 10.98
CA ARG A 147 -1.39 20.72 9.53
C ARG A 147 -1.24 22.17 9.05
N GLU A 148 -0.23 22.44 8.24
CA GLU A 148 0.03 23.78 7.68
C GLU A 148 -0.12 23.84 6.16
N ALA A 149 -0.13 22.69 5.49
CA ALA A 149 -0.44 22.57 4.09
C ALA A 149 -1.50 21.49 3.86
N PRO A 150 -2.26 21.55 2.75
CA PRO A 150 -3.03 20.41 2.29
C PRO A 150 -2.12 19.18 2.14
N GLU A 151 -2.68 17.99 2.31
CA GLU A 151 -1.99 16.76 1.95
C GLU A 151 -1.99 16.55 0.43
N PHE A 152 -0.91 15.98 -0.08
CA PHE A 152 -0.79 15.63 -1.50
C PHE A 152 -0.14 14.25 -1.60
N TYR A 153 -0.91 13.23 -1.96
CA TYR A 153 -0.49 11.82 -1.94
C TYR A 153 -1.30 11.00 -2.93
N VAL A 154 -0.77 9.84 -3.32
CA VAL A 154 -1.52 8.87 -4.12
C VAL A 154 -2.64 8.28 -3.28
N LYS A 155 -3.89 8.55 -3.66
CA LYS A 155 -5.09 8.14 -2.92
C LYS A 155 -5.50 6.71 -3.20
N GLN A 156 -5.33 6.27 -4.44
CA GLN A 156 -5.83 4.96 -4.88
C GLN A 156 -4.86 4.30 -5.84
N MET A 157 -4.79 2.97 -5.75
CA MET A 157 -4.21 2.11 -6.78
C MET A 157 -5.22 1.06 -7.19
N LEU A 158 -5.62 1.07 -8.45
CA LEU A 158 -6.50 0.06 -9.05
C LEU A 158 -5.66 -0.94 -9.82
N VAL A 159 -5.96 -2.22 -9.66
CA VAL A 159 -5.28 -3.31 -10.36
C VAL A 159 -6.29 -4.08 -11.18
N PHE A 160 -5.97 -4.25 -12.46
CA PHE A 160 -6.78 -5.00 -13.41
C PHE A 160 -5.96 -6.12 -14.04
N LEU A 161 -6.59 -7.27 -14.22
CA LEU A 161 -6.13 -8.29 -15.17
C LEU A 161 -7.10 -8.27 -16.34
N ASP A 162 -6.60 -7.88 -17.51
CA ASP A 162 -7.41 -7.53 -18.67
C ASP A 162 -8.41 -6.41 -18.31
N ASP A 163 -9.70 -6.71 -18.42
CA ASP A 163 -10.80 -5.80 -18.10
C ASP A 163 -11.38 -6.00 -16.68
N HIS A 164 -10.90 -6.99 -15.94
CA HIS A 164 -11.41 -7.31 -14.60
C HIS A 164 -10.59 -6.61 -13.52
N LYS A 165 -11.24 -5.81 -12.67
CA LYS A 165 -10.61 -5.26 -11.46
C LYS A 165 -10.35 -6.41 -10.47
N ILE A 166 -9.08 -6.66 -10.15
CA ILE A 166 -8.66 -7.72 -9.24
C ILE A 166 -8.25 -7.21 -7.86
N SER A 167 -7.89 -5.92 -7.75
CA SER A 167 -7.56 -5.31 -6.46
C SER A 167 -7.84 -3.80 -6.48
N GLU A 168 -8.09 -3.27 -5.29
CA GLU A 168 -8.25 -1.85 -5.06
C GLU A 168 -7.58 -1.48 -3.74
N PHE A 169 -6.57 -0.62 -3.80
CA PHE A 169 -5.83 -0.17 -2.62
C PHE A 169 -6.14 1.29 -2.37
N GLN A 170 -6.79 1.56 -1.25
CA GLN A 170 -7.08 2.89 -0.74
C GLN A 170 -5.95 3.28 0.20
N MET A 171 -5.20 4.29 -0.19
CA MET A 171 -4.01 4.76 0.51
C MET A 171 -4.30 6.11 1.17
N THR A 172 -3.46 6.46 2.14
CA THR A 172 -3.53 7.75 2.84
C THR A 172 -2.22 8.51 2.65
N SER A 173 -2.15 9.71 3.20
CA SER A 173 -0.91 10.50 3.23
C SER A 173 0.20 9.84 4.08
N ALA A 174 -0.09 8.73 4.77
CA ALA A 174 0.90 7.89 5.42
C ALA A 174 1.69 6.98 4.47
N VAL A 175 1.35 6.86 3.18
CA VAL A 175 2.22 6.17 2.22
C VAL A 175 3.39 7.10 1.86
N SER A 176 4.60 6.55 1.88
CA SER A 176 5.84 7.31 1.67
C SER A 176 5.93 7.92 0.27
N ALA A 177 6.81 8.92 0.12
CA ALA A 177 7.20 9.45 -1.18
C ALA A 177 7.66 8.34 -2.13
N ASN A 178 7.45 8.55 -3.43
CA ASN A 178 7.72 7.58 -4.49
C ASN A 178 7.17 6.17 -4.18
N PRO A 179 5.84 6.02 -4.02
CA PRO A 179 5.24 4.77 -3.60
C PRO A 179 5.72 3.58 -4.43
N LEU A 180 6.19 2.54 -3.74
CA LEU A 180 6.46 1.21 -4.28
C LEU A 180 5.57 0.22 -3.53
N ILE A 181 4.58 -0.30 -4.25
CA ILE A 181 3.60 -1.25 -3.72
C ILE A 181 3.95 -2.64 -4.26
N ARG A 182 4.06 -3.62 -3.36
CA ARG A 182 4.23 -5.03 -3.71
C ARG A 182 3.01 -5.83 -3.30
N PHE A 183 2.51 -6.66 -4.20
CA PHE A 183 1.33 -7.48 -3.98
C PHE A 183 1.37 -8.71 -4.88
N PRO A 184 0.75 -9.83 -4.47
CA PRO A 184 0.68 -11.04 -5.27
C PRO A 184 -0.46 -10.98 -6.31
N VAL A 185 -0.24 -11.66 -7.43
CA VAL A 185 -1.25 -12.00 -8.43
C VAL A 185 -1.10 -13.47 -8.81
N LYS A 186 -2.22 -14.20 -8.94
CA LYS A 186 -2.25 -15.58 -9.43
C LYS A 186 -2.24 -15.57 -10.96
N ALA A 187 -1.20 -16.11 -11.57
CA ALA A 187 -1.06 -16.24 -13.02
C ALA A 187 -1.87 -17.44 -13.56
N ALA A 188 -3.19 -17.42 -13.34
CA ALA A 188 -4.08 -18.51 -13.76
C ALA A 188 -4.23 -18.63 -15.28
N ARG A 189 -4.03 -17.51 -15.99
CA ARG A 189 -4.06 -17.42 -17.45
C ARG A 189 -3.11 -16.30 -17.91
N SER A 190 -2.68 -16.35 -19.17
CA SER A 190 -2.02 -15.20 -19.79
C SER A 190 -3.00 -14.04 -19.95
N GLY A 191 -2.54 -12.82 -19.76
CA GLY A 191 -3.34 -11.60 -19.84
C GLY A 191 -2.49 -10.34 -19.70
N THR A 192 -3.13 -9.18 -19.61
CA THR A 192 -2.44 -7.89 -19.37
C THR A 192 -2.73 -7.40 -17.97
N LEU A 193 -1.68 -7.29 -17.14
CA LEU A 193 -1.77 -6.62 -15.86
C LEU A 193 -1.70 -5.11 -16.06
N ARG A 194 -2.71 -4.39 -15.59
CA ARG A 194 -2.79 -2.93 -15.63
C ARG A 194 -2.93 -2.37 -14.23
N VAL A 195 -2.07 -1.41 -13.90
CA VAL A 195 -2.14 -0.65 -12.65
C VAL A 195 -2.46 0.80 -12.97
N VAL A 196 -3.40 1.37 -12.23
CA VAL A 196 -3.77 2.79 -12.31
C VAL A 196 -3.56 3.42 -10.94
N PHE A 197 -2.71 4.43 -10.87
CA PHE A 197 -2.55 5.26 -9.68
C PHE A 197 -3.39 6.53 -9.84
N VAL A 198 -4.08 6.94 -8.77
CA VAL A 198 -4.92 8.15 -8.72
C VAL A 198 -4.45 9.03 -7.57
N ASN A 199 -4.20 10.31 -7.84
CA ASN A 199 -3.80 11.30 -6.82
C ASN A 199 -4.91 12.38 -6.64
N PRO A 200 -4.71 13.47 -5.86
CA PRO A 200 -5.76 14.46 -5.63
C PRO A 200 -6.19 15.16 -6.93
N GLY A 201 -7.49 15.47 -7.03
CA GLY A 201 -8.09 15.99 -8.27
C GLY A 201 -8.40 14.92 -9.31
N ASP A 202 -8.39 13.65 -8.90
CA ASP A 202 -8.69 12.47 -9.73
C ASP A 202 -7.79 12.32 -10.97
N VAL A 203 -6.61 12.94 -10.94
CA VAL A 203 -5.60 12.76 -11.97
C VAL A 203 -5.04 11.34 -11.84
N ALA A 204 -5.09 10.62 -12.96
CA ALA A 204 -4.73 9.21 -13.02
C ALA A 204 -3.60 8.95 -14.01
N ALA A 205 -2.69 8.06 -13.65
CA ALA A 205 -1.64 7.56 -14.52
C ALA A 205 -1.61 6.03 -14.47
N ARG A 206 -1.33 5.40 -15.61
CA ARG A 206 -1.40 3.93 -15.74
C ARG A 206 -0.12 3.33 -16.31
N ALA A 207 0.10 2.07 -15.97
CA ALA A 207 1.07 1.21 -16.64
C ALA A 207 0.42 -0.14 -16.95
N CYS A 208 0.90 -0.78 -18.02
CA CYS A 208 0.47 -2.10 -18.46
C CYS A 208 1.70 -2.99 -18.61
N GLN A 209 1.57 -4.27 -18.25
CA GLN A 209 2.59 -5.28 -18.47
C GLN A 209 1.92 -6.61 -18.80
N PRO A 210 2.36 -7.34 -19.84
CA PRO A 210 1.92 -8.71 -20.07
C PRO A 210 2.20 -9.58 -18.84
N ALA A 211 1.23 -10.38 -18.43
CA ALA A 211 1.31 -11.31 -17.32
C ALA A 211 0.96 -12.71 -17.85
N GLY A 212 1.97 -13.55 -18.05
CA GLY A 212 1.82 -14.89 -18.62
C GLY A 212 3.05 -15.30 -19.44
N ASN A 213 3.09 -16.58 -19.82
CA ASN A 213 3.98 -17.08 -20.87
C ASN A 213 3.41 -16.73 -22.25
#